data_AF-A0A101FT53-F1
#
_entry.id   AF-A0A101FT53-F1
#
_cell.length_a   1.000
_cell.length_b   1.000
_cell.length_c   1.000
_cell.angle_alpha   90.00
_cell.angle_beta   90.00
_cell.angle_gamma   90.00
#
_symmetry.space_group_name_H-M   'P 1'
#
loop_
_entity.id
_entity.type
_entity.pdbx_description
1 polymer ?
#
loop_
_entity_poly.entity_id
_entity_poly.type
_entity_poly.pdbx_seq_one_letter_code
_entity_poly.pdbx_strand_id
1 'polypeptide(L)'
;MALASITQGLRPGKIAFALQTNLWKMTPELASVLADYQIPIGSSLDGPKDLNDLQRSKGYFDKTMAGYSVAKDHGLSVQFICTFTSYSIDFKEDIFNFFLENGLTLKLHPALPSLKSGDPDKWALAPEKYGELLVYLLDKYLENMDRIEIRNINDLCRCVFTGRGTVCTYVDCMDDTFAVGPDGSIYPCYRFVGMDEWAMGHVSDRPTQADLAGSEAGRRMQEFKERVDQECKGCRHIRYCRGGCPYNAIAPSGGELLGVDPHCVAYKRIFDEIIDRFNKEMLGSMGLCTPQPPGSGERGKPGMMALIQKIISG
;
A
#
# COMPACT_ATOMS: atom_id res chain seq x y z
N MET A 1 -3.61 -17.67 24.01
CA MET A 1 -2.44 -18.52 24.28
C MET A 1 -1.46 -18.62 23.10
N ALA A 2 -1.88 -18.54 21.81
CA ALA A 2 -0.94 -18.61 20.69
C ALA A 2 0.11 -17.46 20.65
N LEU A 3 -0.30 -16.19 20.82
CA LEU A 3 0.64 -15.06 20.86
C LEU A 3 1.67 -15.21 21.98
N ALA A 4 1.25 -15.66 23.16
CA ALA A 4 2.15 -15.98 24.27
C ALA A 4 3.13 -17.10 23.88
N SER A 5 2.66 -18.19 23.27
CA SER A 5 3.53 -19.28 22.82
C SER A 5 4.50 -18.90 21.70
N ILE A 6 4.09 -18.00 20.78
CA ILE A 6 4.97 -17.49 19.72
C ILE A 6 6.02 -16.53 20.30
N THR A 7 5.64 -15.72 21.28
CA THR A 7 6.57 -14.74 21.89
C THR A 7 7.49 -15.35 22.95
N GLN A 8 7.07 -16.43 23.61
CA GLN A 8 7.88 -17.16 24.59
C GLN A 8 9.07 -17.85 23.90
N GLY A 9 10.29 -17.49 24.30
CA GLY A 9 11.53 -18.06 23.76
C GLY A 9 12.20 -17.25 22.64
N LEU A 10 11.54 -16.21 22.14
CA LEU A 10 12.11 -15.27 21.17
C LEU A 10 12.63 -14.03 21.90
N ARG A 11 13.82 -13.55 21.54
CA ARG A 11 14.39 -12.36 22.19
C ARG A 11 13.46 -11.16 21.97
N PRO A 12 13.09 -10.42 23.04
CA PRO A 12 12.33 -9.18 22.89
C PRO A 12 12.97 -8.26 21.85
N GLY A 13 12.16 -7.69 20.94
CA GLY A 13 12.62 -6.75 19.90
C GLY A 13 13.05 -7.38 18.56
N LYS A 14 12.94 -8.70 18.36
CA LYS A 14 13.24 -9.34 17.07
C LYS A 14 12.05 -9.55 16.14
N ILE A 15 10.82 -9.47 16.63
CA ILE A 15 9.61 -9.78 15.85
C ILE A 15 8.54 -8.72 16.15
N ALA A 16 8.00 -8.15 15.08
CA ALA A 16 6.85 -7.27 15.12
C ALA A 16 5.64 -8.01 14.56
N PHE A 17 4.48 -7.83 15.19
CA PHE A 17 3.21 -8.37 14.70
C PHE A 17 2.38 -7.25 14.09
N ALA A 18 1.53 -7.62 13.14
CA ALA A 18 0.47 -6.77 12.60
C ALA A 18 -0.72 -7.66 12.25
N LEU A 19 -1.93 -7.10 12.31
CA LEU A 19 -3.15 -7.83 12.00
C LEU A 19 -3.92 -7.13 10.88
N GLN A 20 -4.29 -7.85 9.84
CA GLN A 20 -5.28 -7.42 8.86
C GLN A 20 -6.61 -8.14 9.12
N THR A 21 -7.71 -7.42 9.28
CA THR A 21 -9.02 -8.00 9.61
C THR A 21 -10.18 -7.14 9.11
N ASN A 22 -11.38 -7.73 8.97
CA ASN A 22 -12.61 -6.99 8.73
C ASN A 22 -13.29 -6.51 10.04
N LEU A 23 -12.71 -6.82 11.21
CA LEU A 23 -13.19 -6.46 12.55
C LEU A 23 -14.52 -7.09 13.00
N TRP A 24 -15.18 -7.92 12.20
CA TRP A 24 -16.54 -8.42 12.50
C TRP A 24 -16.63 -9.26 13.78
N LYS A 25 -15.52 -9.86 14.18
CA LYS A 25 -15.40 -10.73 15.37
C LYS A 25 -14.55 -10.10 16.46
N MET A 26 -14.38 -8.76 16.42
CA MET A 26 -13.70 -8.04 17.49
C MET A 26 -14.58 -8.07 18.74
N THR A 27 -14.07 -8.69 19.82
CA THR A 27 -14.68 -8.69 21.15
C THR A 27 -13.77 -7.91 22.12
N PRO A 28 -14.29 -7.44 23.27
CA PRO A 28 -13.47 -6.79 24.30
C PRO A 28 -12.27 -7.64 24.73
N GLU A 29 -12.46 -8.95 24.87
CA GLU A 29 -11.40 -9.89 25.27
C GLU A 29 -10.30 -9.97 24.20
N LEU A 30 -10.67 -10.05 22.92
CA LEU A 30 -9.69 -10.03 21.83
C LEU A 30 -8.98 -8.67 21.75
N ALA A 31 -9.72 -7.58 21.88
CA ALA A 31 -9.17 -6.23 21.83
C ALA A 31 -8.15 -6.00 22.96
N SER A 32 -8.44 -6.45 24.19
CA SER A 32 -7.49 -6.39 25.31
C SER A 32 -6.20 -7.12 24.99
N VAL A 33 -6.27 -8.35 24.43
CA VAL A 33 -5.07 -9.11 24.06
C VAL A 33 -4.27 -8.39 22.97
N LEU A 34 -4.93 -7.83 21.94
CA LEU A 34 -4.21 -7.11 20.89
C LEU A 34 -3.54 -5.82 21.44
N ALA A 35 -4.18 -5.17 22.41
CA ALA A 35 -3.69 -3.94 23.04
C ALA A 35 -2.45 -4.21 23.90
N ASP A 36 -2.44 -5.31 24.66
CA ASP A 36 -1.30 -5.71 25.50
C ASP A 36 -0.01 -5.88 24.69
N TYR A 37 -0.14 -6.33 23.44
CA TYR A 37 1.00 -6.52 22.52
C TYR A 37 1.18 -5.35 21.53
N GLN A 38 0.39 -4.28 21.66
CA GLN A 38 0.41 -3.10 20.81
C GLN A 38 0.35 -3.44 19.31
N ILE A 39 -0.49 -4.41 18.94
CA ILE A 39 -0.55 -4.92 17.57
C ILE A 39 -1.25 -3.87 16.67
N PRO A 40 -0.57 -3.30 15.65
CA PRO A 40 -1.21 -2.42 14.68
C PRO A 40 -2.24 -3.21 13.87
N ILE A 41 -3.42 -2.60 13.68
CA ILE A 41 -4.53 -3.23 12.95
C ILE A 41 -4.77 -2.49 11.64
N GLY A 42 -4.67 -3.23 10.54
CA GLY A 42 -5.23 -2.86 9.25
C GLY A 42 -6.64 -3.38 9.12
N SER A 43 -7.57 -2.52 8.75
CA SER A 43 -8.94 -2.93 8.40
C SER A 43 -9.33 -2.39 7.04
N SER A 44 -10.45 -2.87 6.54
CA SER A 44 -10.92 -2.65 5.19
C SER A 44 -12.19 -1.81 5.23
N LEU A 45 -12.17 -0.65 4.56
CA LEU A 45 -13.30 0.27 4.49
C LEU A 45 -13.16 1.11 3.22
N ASP A 46 -14.13 1.04 2.32
CA ASP A 46 -14.01 1.61 0.97
C ASP A 46 -14.76 2.93 0.77
N GLY A 47 -15.01 3.67 1.86
CA GLY A 47 -15.70 4.96 1.84
C GLY A 47 -17.13 4.90 2.40
N PRO A 48 -18.05 5.76 1.91
CA PRO A 48 -19.44 5.81 2.36
C PRO A 48 -20.12 4.45 2.31
N LYS A 49 -21.08 4.24 3.22
CA LYS A 49 -21.77 2.95 3.43
C LYS A 49 -22.24 2.28 2.15
N ASP A 50 -22.97 3.01 1.30
CA ASP A 50 -23.56 2.43 0.09
C ASP A 50 -22.48 1.95 -0.89
N LEU A 51 -21.40 2.72 -1.04
CA LEU A 51 -20.27 2.37 -1.88
C LEU A 51 -19.47 1.20 -1.31
N ASN A 52 -19.20 1.23 0.00
CA ASN A 52 -18.50 0.15 0.69
C ASN A 52 -19.28 -1.18 0.58
N ASP A 53 -20.58 -1.15 0.84
CA ASP A 53 -21.42 -2.34 0.80
C ASP A 53 -21.62 -2.86 -0.62
N LEU A 54 -21.64 -1.98 -1.63
CA LEU A 54 -21.64 -2.36 -3.03
C LEU A 54 -20.38 -3.13 -3.43
N GLN A 55 -19.19 -2.65 -3.02
CA GLN A 55 -17.92 -3.30 -3.37
C GLN A 55 -17.66 -4.59 -2.58
N ARG A 56 -18.11 -4.65 -1.32
CA ARG A 56 -17.74 -5.73 -0.39
C ARG A 56 -18.88 -6.71 -0.17
N SER A 57 -19.93 -6.26 0.50
CA SER A 57 -21.20 -6.99 0.69
C SER A 57 -22.16 -6.15 1.52
N LYS A 58 -23.46 -6.42 1.38
CA LYS A 58 -24.51 -5.78 2.18
C LYS A 58 -24.25 -5.96 3.69
N GLY A 59 -24.28 -4.86 4.44
CA GLY A 59 -24.05 -4.81 5.88
C GLY A 59 -22.58 -4.90 6.29
N TYR A 60 -21.64 -4.78 5.34
CA TYR A 60 -20.21 -4.82 5.65
C TYR A 60 -19.79 -3.62 6.48
N PHE A 61 -20.28 -2.43 6.13
CA PHE A 61 -19.95 -1.16 6.79
C PHE A 61 -20.29 -1.23 8.28
N ASP A 62 -21.56 -1.50 8.61
CA ASP A 62 -22.04 -1.47 9.99
C ASP A 62 -21.30 -2.48 10.88
N LYS A 63 -21.05 -3.70 10.37
CA LYS A 63 -20.31 -4.73 11.10
C LYS A 63 -18.86 -4.32 11.36
N THR A 64 -18.20 -3.72 10.37
CA THR A 64 -16.83 -3.23 10.49
C THR A 64 -16.75 -2.09 11.49
N MET A 65 -17.69 -1.14 11.44
CA MET A 65 -17.73 0.00 12.36
C MET A 65 -18.07 -0.42 13.80
N ALA A 66 -18.92 -1.43 13.99
CA ALA A 66 -19.17 -2.01 15.31
C ALA A 66 -17.88 -2.60 15.92
N GLY A 67 -17.13 -3.39 15.13
CA GLY A 67 -15.84 -3.93 15.59
C GLY A 67 -14.77 -2.86 15.80
N TYR A 68 -14.78 -1.80 14.99
CA TYR A 68 -13.90 -0.64 15.17
C TYR A 68 -14.16 0.09 16.48
N SER A 69 -15.43 0.26 16.87
CA SER A 69 -15.78 0.85 18.17
C SER A 69 -15.15 0.08 19.31
N VAL A 70 -15.32 -1.26 19.33
CA VAL A 70 -14.72 -2.12 20.36
C VAL A 70 -13.20 -1.97 20.40
N ALA A 71 -12.54 -1.96 19.24
CA ALA A 71 -11.08 -1.79 19.18
C ALA A 71 -10.65 -0.43 19.72
N LYS A 72 -11.34 0.64 19.32
CA LYS A 72 -11.06 2.03 19.74
C LYS A 72 -11.26 2.21 21.25
N ASP A 73 -12.31 1.62 21.82
CA ASP A 73 -12.61 1.68 23.26
C ASP A 73 -11.50 1.02 24.12
N HIS A 74 -10.71 0.11 23.52
CA HIS A 74 -9.55 -0.52 24.15
C HIS A 74 -8.20 0.13 23.77
N GLY A 75 -8.23 1.32 23.16
CA GLY A 75 -7.03 2.09 22.81
C GLY A 75 -6.24 1.54 21.62
N LEU A 76 -6.82 0.64 20.82
CA LEU A 76 -6.17 0.13 19.61
C LEU A 76 -6.20 1.16 18.48
N SER A 77 -5.08 1.28 17.77
CA SER A 77 -5.01 2.04 16.53
C SER A 77 -5.38 1.17 15.33
N VAL A 78 -6.44 1.57 14.62
CA VAL A 78 -6.92 0.90 13.41
C VAL A 78 -6.71 1.84 12.22
N GLN A 79 -6.00 1.36 11.21
CA GLN A 79 -5.83 2.03 9.93
C GLN A 79 -6.71 1.37 8.88
N PHE A 80 -7.55 2.16 8.22
CA PHE A 80 -8.43 1.66 7.16
C PHE A 80 -7.74 1.73 5.79
N ILE A 81 -7.86 0.63 5.05
CA ILE A 81 -7.41 0.45 3.68
C ILE A 81 -8.63 0.52 2.78
N CYS A 82 -8.68 1.55 1.95
CA CYS A 82 -9.72 1.82 0.96
C CYS A 82 -9.30 1.30 -0.41
N THR A 83 -10.08 0.36 -0.95
CA THR A 83 -9.86 -0.17 -2.30
C THR A 83 -10.58 0.67 -3.35
N PHE A 84 -9.80 1.27 -4.25
CA PHE A 84 -10.33 1.98 -5.42
C PHE A 84 -10.43 1.05 -6.62
N THR A 85 -11.64 0.88 -7.15
CA THR A 85 -11.95 0.04 -8.31
C THR A 85 -12.15 0.89 -9.56
N SER A 86 -12.30 0.24 -10.71
CA SER A 86 -12.79 0.87 -11.95
C SER A 86 -14.12 1.62 -11.79
N TYR A 87 -14.92 1.28 -10.77
CA TYR A 87 -16.20 1.92 -10.47
C TYR A 87 -16.05 3.04 -9.42
N SER A 88 -15.42 2.75 -8.27
CA SER A 88 -15.35 3.72 -7.17
C SER A 88 -14.44 4.91 -7.42
N ILE A 89 -13.58 4.84 -8.43
CA ILE A 89 -12.77 5.97 -8.88
C ILE A 89 -13.59 7.22 -9.24
N ASP A 90 -14.81 7.03 -9.75
CA ASP A 90 -15.71 8.14 -10.09
C ASP A 90 -16.24 8.85 -8.85
N PHE A 91 -16.23 8.18 -7.69
CA PHE A 91 -16.66 8.69 -6.38
C PHE A 91 -15.46 9.09 -5.49
N LYS A 92 -14.28 9.32 -6.07
CA LYS A 92 -13.06 9.67 -5.32
C LYS A 92 -13.21 10.86 -4.37
N GLU A 93 -14.06 11.82 -4.71
CA GLU A 93 -14.32 12.99 -3.86
C GLU A 93 -15.17 12.60 -2.64
N ASP A 94 -16.23 11.83 -2.83
CA ASP A 94 -17.06 11.32 -1.73
C ASP A 94 -16.26 10.43 -0.79
N ILE A 95 -15.37 9.58 -1.34
CA ILE A 95 -14.46 8.77 -0.55
C ILE A 95 -13.51 9.66 0.25
N PHE A 96 -12.83 10.62 -0.39
CA PHE A 96 -11.91 11.52 0.31
C PHE A 96 -12.62 12.27 1.45
N ASN A 97 -13.78 12.87 1.17
CA ASN A 97 -14.57 13.61 2.15
C ASN A 97 -15.03 12.72 3.29
N PHE A 98 -15.45 11.48 3.02
CA PHE A 98 -15.80 10.51 4.05
C PHE A 98 -14.65 10.28 5.05
N PHE A 99 -13.43 10.03 4.56
CA PHE A 99 -12.27 9.83 5.45
C PHE A 99 -11.92 11.12 6.22
N LEU A 100 -11.98 12.27 5.56
CA LEU A 100 -11.71 13.57 6.17
C LEU A 100 -12.70 13.91 7.29
N GLU A 101 -14.00 13.79 7.02
CA GLU A 101 -15.07 14.15 7.96
C GLU A 101 -15.12 13.22 9.17
N ASN A 102 -14.74 11.95 9.01
CA ASN A 102 -14.68 10.98 10.10
C ASN A 102 -13.34 10.99 10.85
N GLY A 103 -12.39 11.85 10.48
CA GLY A 103 -11.06 11.93 11.09
C GLY A 103 -10.26 10.63 10.94
N LEU A 104 -10.42 9.93 9.81
CA LEU A 104 -9.77 8.66 9.52
C LEU A 104 -8.56 8.86 8.59
N THR A 105 -7.48 8.14 8.84
CA THR A 105 -6.36 8.04 7.90
C THR A 105 -6.80 7.31 6.64
N LEU A 106 -6.57 7.92 5.48
CA LEU A 106 -6.82 7.29 4.19
C LEU A 106 -5.57 6.53 3.74
N LYS A 107 -5.62 5.20 3.78
CA LYS A 107 -4.68 4.34 3.07
C LYS A 107 -5.37 3.77 1.84
N LEU A 108 -4.79 4.02 0.69
CA LEU A 108 -5.32 3.61 -0.60
C LEU A 108 -4.72 2.27 -1.04
N HIS A 109 -5.53 1.46 -1.71
CA HIS A 109 -5.08 0.33 -2.52
C HIS A 109 -5.84 0.33 -3.87
N PRO A 110 -5.18 0.32 -5.04
CA PRO A 110 -5.90 0.13 -6.30
C PRO A 110 -6.40 -1.31 -6.38
N ALA A 111 -7.58 -1.54 -6.96
CA ALA A 111 -7.99 -2.87 -7.38
C ALA A 111 -7.09 -3.30 -8.54
N LEU A 112 -6.52 -4.50 -8.45
CA LEU A 112 -5.53 -5.01 -9.37
C LEU A 112 -6.01 -6.33 -9.98
N PRO A 113 -5.58 -6.67 -11.20
CA PRO A 113 -5.78 -8.00 -11.75
C PRO A 113 -5.33 -9.11 -10.79
N SER A 114 -6.00 -10.26 -10.87
CA SER A 114 -5.70 -11.40 -10.02
C SER A 114 -5.69 -12.69 -10.82
N LEU A 115 -4.60 -13.45 -10.72
CA LEU A 115 -4.46 -14.80 -11.29
C LEU A 115 -5.55 -15.78 -10.81
N LYS A 116 -6.20 -15.48 -9.67
CA LYS A 116 -7.28 -16.31 -9.10
C LYS A 116 -8.66 -16.00 -9.66
N SER A 117 -8.81 -14.91 -10.41
CA SER A 117 -10.12 -14.48 -10.94
C SER A 117 -10.33 -15.02 -12.35
N GLY A 118 -11.54 -15.53 -12.63
CA GLY A 118 -11.95 -15.84 -14.00
C GLY A 118 -12.24 -14.61 -14.86
N ASP A 119 -12.32 -13.42 -14.24
CA ASP A 119 -12.45 -12.12 -14.89
C ASP A 119 -11.54 -11.13 -14.12
N PRO A 120 -10.22 -11.12 -14.43
CA PRO A 120 -9.23 -10.38 -13.66
C PRO A 120 -9.40 -8.86 -13.79
N ASP A 121 -10.01 -8.37 -14.87
CA ASP A 121 -10.07 -6.94 -15.19
C ASP A 121 -11.35 -6.26 -14.75
N LYS A 122 -12.42 -7.01 -14.44
CA LYS A 122 -13.75 -6.49 -14.08
C LYS A 122 -13.75 -5.25 -13.18
N TRP A 123 -12.98 -5.30 -12.11
CA TRP A 123 -12.89 -4.24 -11.09
C TRP A 123 -11.54 -3.53 -11.08
N ALA A 124 -10.60 -3.96 -11.92
CA ALA A 124 -9.23 -3.49 -11.92
C ALA A 124 -9.17 -2.01 -12.28
N LEU A 125 -8.41 -1.24 -11.50
CA LEU A 125 -8.20 0.17 -11.78
C LEU A 125 -7.10 0.32 -12.83
N ALA A 126 -7.46 0.93 -13.96
CA ALA A 126 -6.53 1.19 -15.06
C ALA A 126 -5.31 2.00 -14.57
N PRO A 127 -4.08 1.67 -15.02
CA PRO A 127 -2.86 2.37 -14.62
C PRO A 127 -2.91 3.90 -14.73
N GLU A 128 -3.44 4.43 -15.83
CA GLU A 128 -3.53 5.87 -16.07
C GLU A 128 -4.48 6.54 -15.07
N LYS A 129 -5.62 5.91 -14.80
CA LYS A 129 -6.59 6.35 -13.79
C LYS A 129 -6.03 6.30 -12.39
N TYR A 130 -5.20 5.31 -12.09
CA TYR A 130 -4.49 5.26 -10.82
C TYR A 130 -3.51 6.43 -10.67
N GLY A 131 -2.77 6.76 -11.72
CA GLY A 131 -1.90 7.94 -11.74
C GLY A 131 -2.68 9.24 -11.51
N GLU A 132 -3.80 9.43 -12.20
CA GLU A 132 -4.71 10.58 -12.00
C GLU A 132 -5.20 10.67 -10.55
N LEU A 133 -5.60 9.54 -9.96
CA LEU A 133 -6.05 9.48 -8.58
C LEU A 133 -4.96 9.88 -7.59
N LEU A 134 -3.74 9.41 -7.78
CA LEU A 134 -2.61 9.74 -6.89
C LEU A 134 -2.31 11.24 -6.91
N VAL A 135 -2.34 11.87 -8.09
CA VAL A 135 -2.16 13.32 -8.21
C VAL A 135 -3.31 14.08 -7.55
N TYR A 136 -4.55 13.65 -7.78
CA TYR A 136 -5.72 14.23 -7.10
C TYR A 136 -5.60 14.14 -5.58
N LEU A 137 -5.19 13.00 -5.04
CA LEU A 137 -5.02 12.81 -3.60
C LEU A 137 -3.85 13.63 -3.06
N LEU A 138 -2.77 13.82 -3.83
CA LEU A 138 -1.69 14.74 -3.47
C LEU A 138 -2.23 16.17 -3.33
N ASP A 139 -3.00 16.66 -4.30
CA ASP A 139 -3.62 17.99 -4.26
C ASP A 139 -4.50 18.14 -3.00
N LYS A 140 -5.43 17.20 -2.80
CA LYS A 140 -6.34 17.21 -1.64
C LYS A 140 -5.62 17.10 -0.31
N TYR A 141 -4.51 16.36 -0.25
CA TYR A 141 -3.73 16.24 0.97
C TYR A 141 -3.03 17.56 1.30
N LEU A 142 -2.37 18.20 0.32
CA LEU A 142 -1.72 19.50 0.50
C LEU A 142 -2.72 20.56 0.99
N GLU A 143 -3.96 20.51 0.50
CA GLU A 143 -5.05 21.41 0.92
C GLU A 143 -5.58 21.14 2.35
N ASN A 144 -5.35 19.97 2.92
CA ASN A 144 -5.96 19.52 4.18
C ASN A 144 -4.97 18.84 5.14
N MET A 145 -3.69 19.22 5.09
CA MET A 145 -2.62 18.52 5.83
C MET A 145 -2.79 18.50 7.34
N ASP A 146 -3.51 19.44 7.93
CA ASP A 146 -3.82 19.51 9.36
C ASP A 146 -5.02 18.63 9.77
N ARG A 147 -5.81 18.15 8.79
CA ARG A 147 -7.10 17.49 9.04
C ARG A 147 -7.12 16.01 8.69
N ILE A 148 -6.29 15.58 7.73
CA ILE A 148 -6.23 14.18 7.27
C ILE A 148 -4.79 13.73 7.04
N GLU A 149 -4.54 12.43 7.18
CA GLU A 149 -3.33 11.77 6.68
C GLU A 149 -3.70 10.90 5.47
N ILE A 150 -3.00 11.10 4.33
CA ILE A 150 -3.04 10.15 3.21
C ILE A 150 -1.74 9.34 3.21
N ARG A 151 -1.83 8.09 3.68
CA ARG A 151 -0.66 7.26 3.99
C ARG A 151 0.21 6.99 2.77
N ASN A 152 -0.42 6.66 1.63
CA ASN A 152 0.31 6.37 0.40
C ASN A 152 1.14 7.56 -0.08
N ILE A 153 0.62 8.80 0.06
CA ILE A 153 1.37 9.99 -0.34
C ILE A 153 2.56 10.21 0.59
N ASN A 154 2.41 9.99 1.91
CA ASN A 154 3.53 10.01 2.84
C ASN A 154 4.62 9.00 2.43
N ASP A 155 4.22 7.76 2.13
CA ASP A 155 5.13 6.68 1.76
C ASP A 155 5.84 6.96 0.43
N LEU A 156 5.13 7.50 -0.57
CA LEU A 156 5.70 7.93 -1.85
C LEU A 156 6.69 9.09 -1.71
N CYS A 157 6.37 10.08 -0.87
CA CYS A 157 7.32 11.16 -0.56
C CYS A 157 8.58 10.59 0.09
N ARG A 158 8.44 9.71 1.09
CA ARG A 158 9.59 9.03 1.71
C ARG A 158 10.42 8.27 0.68
N CYS A 159 9.79 7.58 -0.27
CA CYS A 159 10.52 6.91 -1.37
C CYS A 159 11.40 7.87 -2.15
N VAL A 160 10.82 8.99 -2.59
CA VAL A 160 11.50 9.99 -3.42
C VAL A 160 12.67 10.62 -2.65
N PHE A 161 12.45 11.08 -1.43
CA PHE A 161 13.44 11.87 -0.69
C PHE A 161 14.51 11.04 0.02
N THR A 162 14.22 9.77 0.34
CA THR A 162 15.24 8.86 0.90
C THR A 162 15.96 8.06 -0.18
N GLY A 163 15.41 8.02 -1.40
CA GLY A 163 15.89 7.16 -2.48
C GLY A 163 15.71 5.67 -2.21
N ARG A 164 14.83 5.28 -1.29
CA ARG A 164 14.59 3.88 -0.87
C ARG A 164 13.09 3.57 -0.88
N GLY A 165 12.71 2.41 -1.42
CA GLY A 165 11.33 1.94 -1.34
C GLY A 165 10.87 1.71 0.11
N THR A 166 9.63 2.12 0.42
CA THR A 166 9.05 2.03 1.78
C THR A 166 7.83 1.12 1.88
N VAL A 167 7.29 0.69 0.75
CA VAL A 167 6.14 -0.23 0.66
C VAL A 167 6.49 -1.43 -0.22
N CYS A 168 5.78 -2.54 -0.03
CA CYS A 168 6.06 -3.83 -0.70
C CYS A 168 6.24 -3.72 -2.23
N THR A 169 5.46 -2.87 -2.89
CA THR A 169 5.54 -2.64 -4.35
C THR A 169 6.87 -2.05 -4.81
N TYR A 170 7.59 -1.36 -3.92
CA TYR A 170 8.77 -0.55 -4.23
C TYR A 170 10.06 -1.14 -3.62
N VAL A 171 9.98 -2.33 -3.04
CA VAL A 171 11.12 -3.04 -2.45
C VAL A 171 11.40 -4.34 -3.20
N ASP A 172 12.63 -4.83 -3.07
CA ASP A 172 12.95 -6.18 -3.53
C ASP A 172 12.39 -7.18 -2.51
N CYS A 173 11.24 -7.78 -2.84
CA CYS A 173 10.51 -8.67 -1.95
C CYS A 173 10.78 -10.16 -2.21
N MET A 174 11.61 -10.50 -3.21
CA MET A 174 11.70 -11.85 -3.76
C MET A 174 12.41 -12.86 -2.86
N ASP A 175 13.28 -12.39 -1.95
CA ASP A 175 14.07 -13.25 -1.05
C ASP A 175 13.66 -13.16 0.43
N ASP A 176 12.90 -12.12 0.79
CA ASP A 176 12.67 -11.74 2.19
C ASP A 176 11.19 -11.61 2.56
N THR A 177 10.29 -11.80 1.60
CA THR A 177 8.84 -11.84 1.83
C THR A 177 8.32 -13.22 1.51
N PHE A 178 7.57 -13.80 2.45
CA PHE A 178 6.94 -15.10 2.27
C PHE A 178 5.54 -15.07 2.89
N ALA A 179 4.66 -15.92 2.36
CA ALA A 179 3.39 -16.23 2.99
C ALA A 179 3.32 -17.72 3.30
N VAL A 180 2.73 -18.05 4.45
CA VAL A 180 2.42 -19.42 4.83
C VAL A 180 0.91 -19.60 4.72
N GLY A 181 0.49 -20.56 3.89
CA GLY A 181 -0.90 -20.94 3.73
C GLY A 181 -1.44 -21.66 4.98
N PRO A 182 -2.78 -21.76 5.14
CA PRO A 182 -3.39 -22.45 6.29
C PRO A 182 -3.01 -23.94 6.38
N ASP A 183 -2.63 -24.54 5.26
CA ASP A 183 -2.16 -25.92 5.12
C ASP A 183 -0.69 -26.10 5.51
N GLY A 184 0.08 -25.00 5.62
CA GLY A 184 1.51 -25.00 5.91
C GLY A 184 2.41 -24.82 4.68
N SER A 185 1.84 -24.73 3.47
CA SER A 185 2.59 -24.45 2.24
C SER A 185 3.14 -23.02 2.25
N ILE A 186 4.36 -22.83 1.74
CA ILE A 186 5.07 -21.55 1.69
C ILE A 186 4.98 -21.00 0.27
N TYR A 187 4.68 -19.71 0.13
CA TYR A 187 4.49 -19.01 -1.15
C TYR A 187 5.30 -17.71 -1.19
N PRO A 188 5.59 -17.16 -2.40
CA PRO A 188 6.36 -15.92 -2.52
C PRO A 188 5.67 -14.71 -1.86
N CYS A 189 4.34 -14.67 -1.85
CA CYS A 189 3.59 -13.69 -1.07
C CYS A 189 2.14 -14.17 -0.88
N TYR A 190 1.38 -13.44 -0.07
CA TYR A 190 -0.01 -13.82 0.27
C TYR A 190 -0.92 -13.94 -0.96
N ARG A 191 -0.61 -13.24 -2.05
CA ARG A 191 -1.43 -13.27 -3.27
C ARG A 191 -1.38 -14.63 -3.97
N PHE A 192 -0.32 -15.40 -3.78
CA PHE A 192 -0.13 -16.74 -4.36
C PHE A 192 -0.70 -17.89 -3.51
N VAL A 193 -1.11 -17.63 -2.26
CA VAL A 193 -1.57 -18.69 -1.34
C VAL A 193 -2.73 -19.49 -1.95
N GLY A 194 -2.62 -20.82 -1.98
CA GLY A 194 -3.62 -21.72 -2.59
C GLY A 194 -3.48 -21.91 -4.09
N MET A 195 -2.34 -21.52 -4.68
CA MET A 195 -1.99 -21.81 -6.08
C MET A 195 -0.80 -22.78 -6.07
N ASP A 196 -1.07 -24.08 -6.23
CA ASP A 196 -0.08 -25.15 -6.02
C ASP A 196 1.18 -24.97 -6.87
N GLU A 197 1.05 -24.43 -8.07
CA GLU A 197 2.16 -24.13 -8.99
C GLU A 197 3.10 -23.01 -8.48
N TRP A 198 2.67 -22.26 -7.45
CA TRP A 198 3.45 -21.21 -6.79
C TRP A 198 3.93 -21.62 -5.39
N ALA A 199 3.70 -22.87 -4.96
CA ALA A 199 4.24 -23.36 -3.70
C ALA A 199 5.77 -23.52 -3.80
N MET A 200 6.48 -22.95 -2.82
CA MET A 200 7.95 -22.97 -2.73
C MET A 200 8.47 -24.11 -1.82
N GLY A 201 7.61 -24.64 -0.94
CA GLY A 201 7.95 -25.65 0.05
C GLY A 201 6.90 -25.72 1.16
N HIS A 202 7.19 -26.45 2.25
CA HIS A 202 6.28 -26.59 3.38
C HIS A 202 6.99 -26.35 4.72
N VAL A 203 6.30 -25.73 5.69
CA VAL A 203 6.91 -25.33 6.98
C VAL A 203 7.42 -26.50 7.82
N SER A 204 6.86 -27.70 7.67
CA SER A 204 7.32 -28.91 8.38
C SER A 204 8.76 -29.29 8.02
N ASP A 205 9.17 -28.98 6.80
CA ASP A 205 10.45 -29.38 6.24
C ASP A 205 11.57 -28.43 6.66
N ARG A 206 11.20 -27.31 7.29
CA ARG A 206 12.10 -26.26 7.78
C ARG A 206 13.08 -25.78 6.71
N PRO A 207 12.60 -25.40 5.50
CA PRO A 207 13.47 -24.98 4.42
C PRO A 207 14.25 -23.72 4.80
N THR A 208 15.48 -23.62 4.32
CA THR A 208 16.26 -22.39 4.34
C THR A 208 15.74 -21.43 3.27
N GLN A 209 16.11 -20.14 3.35
CA GLN A 209 15.80 -19.18 2.28
C GLN A 209 16.38 -19.62 0.92
N ALA A 210 17.53 -20.28 0.92
CA ALA A 210 18.14 -20.79 -0.31
C ALA A 210 17.33 -21.93 -0.94
N ASP A 211 16.75 -22.81 -0.12
CA ASP A 211 15.85 -23.87 -0.59
C ASP A 211 14.60 -23.28 -1.25
N LEU A 212 14.00 -22.27 -0.61
CA LEU A 212 12.85 -21.54 -1.14
C LEU A 212 13.19 -20.82 -2.45
N ALA A 213 14.31 -20.10 -2.51
CA ALA A 213 14.77 -19.41 -3.72
C ALA A 213 15.06 -20.39 -4.88
N GLY A 214 15.53 -21.61 -4.58
CA GLY A 214 15.81 -22.66 -5.56
C GLY A 214 14.56 -23.35 -6.13
N SER A 215 13.40 -23.23 -5.46
CA SER A 215 12.12 -23.75 -5.96
C SER A 215 11.77 -23.18 -7.35
N GLU A 216 10.86 -23.84 -8.07
CA GLU A 216 10.40 -23.34 -9.37
C GLU A 216 9.78 -21.94 -9.25
N ALA A 217 8.90 -21.74 -8.28
CA ALA A 217 8.30 -20.45 -7.98
C ALA A 217 9.34 -19.40 -7.56
N GLY A 218 10.33 -19.79 -6.75
CA GLY A 218 11.43 -18.92 -6.35
C GLY A 218 12.27 -18.44 -7.53
N ARG A 219 12.66 -19.35 -8.43
CA ARG A 219 13.41 -19.01 -9.65
C ARG A 219 12.60 -18.10 -10.58
N ARG A 220 11.31 -18.39 -10.79
CA ARG A 220 10.40 -17.51 -11.55
C ARG A 220 10.33 -16.10 -10.97
N MET A 221 10.35 -15.96 -9.64
CA MET A 221 10.40 -14.63 -9.02
C MET A 221 11.74 -13.94 -9.29
N GLN A 222 12.88 -14.64 -9.25
CA GLN A 222 14.18 -14.04 -9.58
C GLN A 222 14.26 -13.51 -11.02
N GLU A 223 13.59 -14.14 -11.99
CA GLU A 223 13.52 -13.65 -13.38
C GLU A 223 12.96 -12.22 -13.47
N PHE A 224 12.13 -11.80 -12.50
CA PHE A 224 11.65 -10.42 -12.42
C PHE A 224 12.78 -9.42 -12.23
N LYS A 225 13.82 -9.74 -11.43
CA LYS A 225 14.98 -8.85 -11.24
C LYS A 225 15.69 -8.58 -12.56
N GLU A 226 15.93 -9.64 -13.32
CA GLU A 226 16.59 -9.56 -14.63
C GLU A 226 15.75 -8.72 -15.61
N ARG A 227 14.42 -8.91 -15.59
CA ARG A 227 13.50 -8.09 -16.39
C ARG A 227 13.56 -6.62 -16.00
N VAL A 228 13.60 -6.29 -14.71
CA VAL A 228 13.72 -4.92 -14.21
C VAL A 228 15.03 -4.27 -14.68
N ASP A 229 16.15 -4.99 -14.62
CA ASP A 229 17.45 -4.48 -15.08
C ASP A 229 17.46 -4.12 -16.58
N GLN A 230 16.66 -4.84 -17.39
CA GLN A 230 16.51 -4.59 -18.82
C GLN A 230 15.51 -3.44 -19.09
N GLU A 231 14.28 -3.56 -18.63
CA GLU A 231 13.16 -2.65 -18.96
C GLU A 231 13.27 -1.29 -18.26
N CYS A 232 13.85 -1.25 -17.06
CA CYS A 232 13.96 -0.01 -16.28
C CYS A 232 15.33 0.66 -16.43
N LYS A 233 16.17 0.20 -17.36
CA LYS A 233 17.50 0.75 -17.60
C LYS A 233 17.43 2.25 -17.90
N GLY A 234 18.14 3.06 -17.10
CA GLY A 234 18.16 4.51 -17.25
C GLY A 234 16.94 5.25 -16.68
N CYS A 235 15.98 4.55 -16.06
CA CYS A 235 14.85 5.20 -15.40
C CYS A 235 15.32 6.01 -14.17
N ARG A 236 14.96 7.29 -14.11
CA ARG A 236 15.32 8.19 -12.99
C ARG A 236 14.78 7.74 -11.61
N HIS A 237 13.73 6.91 -11.59
CA HIS A 237 13.06 6.46 -10.36
C HIS A 237 13.53 5.08 -9.87
N ILE A 238 14.42 4.40 -10.60
CA ILE A 238 14.74 2.98 -10.34
C ILE A 238 15.23 2.69 -8.92
N ARG A 239 15.95 3.64 -8.30
CA ARG A 239 16.53 3.48 -6.95
C ARG A 239 15.50 3.13 -5.87
N TYR A 240 14.29 3.65 -6.02
CA TYR A 240 13.20 3.41 -5.08
C TYR A 240 12.00 2.72 -5.71
N CYS A 241 11.76 2.80 -7.03
CA CYS A 241 10.63 2.12 -7.67
C CYS A 241 10.85 0.61 -7.83
N ARG A 242 12.09 0.21 -8.18
CA ARG A 242 12.50 -1.20 -8.38
C ARG A 242 11.62 -2.03 -9.33
N GLY A 243 10.99 -1.38 -10.31
CA GLY A 243 10.16 -2.05 -11.31
C GLY A 243 8.75 -2.44 -10.87
N GLY A 244 8.36 -2.12 -9.64
CA GLY A 244 7.03 -2.38 -9.11
C GLY A 244 6.85 -3.82 -8.58
N CYS A 245 5.61 -4.30 -8.58
CA CYS A 245 5.26 -5.61 -8.02
C CYS A 245 5.40 -6.74 -9.06
N PRO A 246 6.13 -7.84 -8.76
CA PRO A 246 6.24 -9.00 -9.66
C PRO A 246 4.89 -9.68 -9.93
N TYR A 247 4.00 -9.75 -8.92
CA TYR A 247 2.66 -10.30 -9.13
C TYR A 247 1.87 -9.46 -10.15
N ASN A 248 1.97 -8.13 -10.09
CA ASN A 248 1.26 -7.26 -11.04
C ASN A 248 1.79 -7.45 -12.47
N ALA A 249 3.07 -7.76 -12.62
CA ALA A 249 3.70 -7.99 -13.92
C ALA A 249 3.20 -9.26 -14.62
N ILE A 250 2.86 -10.30 -13.86
CA ILE A 250 2.43 -11.60 -14.42
C ILE A 250 0.90 -11.79 -14.42
N ALA A 251 0.16 -11.04 -13.60
CA ALA A 251 -1.28 -11.23 -13.45
C ALA A 251 -2.09 -11.02 -14.75
N PRO A 252 -1.81 -9.99 -15.57
CA PRO A 252 -2.55 -9.77 -16.83
C PRO A 252 -2.32 -10.85 -17.89
N SER A 253 -1.20 -11.56 -17.82
CA SER A 253 -0.74 -12.57 -18.77
C SER A 253 -0.92 -14.00 -18.25
N GLY A 254 -1.75 -14.20 -17.23
CA GLY A 254 -2.05 -15.54 -16.71
C GLY A 254 -0.84 -16.24 -16.08
N GLY A 255 0.17 -15.50 -15.62
CA GLY A 255 1.35 -16.03 -14.94
C GLY A 255 2.65 -15.89 -15.72
N GLU A 256 2.60 -15.44 -16.97
CA GLU A 256 3.80 -15.26 -17.81
C GLU A 256 4.46 -13.89 -17.59
N LEU A 257 5.79 -13.85 -17.44
CA LEU A 257 6.54 -12.61 -17.25
C LEU A 257 6.87 -11.91 -18.57
N LEU A 258 5.94 -11.06 -19.03
CA LEU A 258 6.08 -10.31 -20.28
C LEU A 258 6.71 -8.91 -20.13
N GLY A 259 6.79 -8.39 -18.90
CA GLY A 259 7.28 -7.04 -18.64
C GLY A 259 7.44 -6.77 -17.15
N VAL A 260 7.51 -5.50 -16.77
CA VAL A 260 7.47 -5.05 -15.37
C VAL A 260 6.04 -4.69 -14.95
N ASP A 261 5.85 -4.15 -13.75
CA ASP A 261 4.52 -3.76 -13.25
C ASP A 261 3.81 -2.78 -14.22
N PRO A 262 2.61 -3.12 -14.74
CA PRO A 262 1.85 -2.28 -15.66
C PRO A 262 1.49 -0.91 -15.07
N HIS A 263 1.43 -0.78 -13.73
CA HIS A 263 1.18 0.49 -13.06
C HIS A 263 2.40 1.43 -13.07
N CYS A 264 3.48 1.08 -13.76
CA CYS A 264 4.66 1.93 -13.98
C CYS A 264 4.29 3.36 -14.45
N VAL A 265 3.29 3.51 -15.33
CA VAL A 265 2.83 4.84 -15.79
C VAL A 265 2.27 5.69 -14.64
N ALA A 266 1.55 5.06 -13.70
CA ALA A 266 1.02 5.72 -12.51
C ALA A 266 2.15 6.14 -11.56
N TYR A 267 3.11 5.25 -11.35
CA TYR A 267 4.25 5.49 -10.46
C TYR A 267 5.11 6.65 -10.96
N LYS A 268 5.48 6.64 -12.25
CA LYS A 268 6.24 7.73 -12.87
C LYS A 268 5.51 9.06 -12.70
N ARG A 269 4.22 9.10 -13.02
CA ARG A 269 3.40 10.32 -12.90
C ARG A 269 3.46 10.91 -11.50
N ILE A 270 3.19 10.13 -10.45
CA ILE A 270 3.19 10.68 -9.09
C ILE A 270 4.59 11.04 -8.61
N PHE A 271 5.63 10.28 -8.98
CA PHE A 271 6.99 10.58 -8.58
C PHE A 271 7.50 11.87 -9.24
N ASP A 272 7.22 12.06 -10.53
CA ASP A 272 7.54 13.30 -11.24
C ASP A 272 6.80 14.49 -10.62
N GLU A 273 5.50 14.37 -10.33
CA GLU A 273 4.73 15.43 -9.65
C GLU A 273 5.31 15.82 -8.29
N ILE A 274 5.70 14.84 -7.46
CA ILE A 274 6.34 15.09 -6.16
C ILE A 274 7.67 15.85 -6.36
N ILE A 275 8.52 15.40 -7.29
CA ILE A 275 9.83 15.99 -7.54
C ILE A 275 9.70 17.40 -8.13
N ASP A 276 8.86 17.58 -9.13
CA ASP A 276 8.75 18.83 -9.88
C ASP A 276 8.13 19.94 -9.03
N ARG A 277 7.10 19.62 -8.23
CA ARG A 277 6.51 20.57 -7.28
C ARG A 277 7.51 21.00 -6.20
N PHE A 278 8.25 20.04 -5.64
CA PHE A 278 9.31 20.34 -4.67
C PHE A 278 10.41 21.22 -5.27
N ASN A 279 10.89 20.91 -6.47
CA ASN A 279 11.92 21.71 -7.15
C ASN A 279 11.44 23.12 -7.46
N LYS A 280 10.18 23.27 -7.88
CA LYS A 280 9.57 24.57 -8.15
C LYS A 280 9.50 25.42 -6.88
N GLU A 281 9.10 24.84 -5.75
CA GLU A 281 9.08 25.52 -4.45
C GLU A 281 10.49 25.92 -4.00
N MET A 282 11.47 25.02 -4.13
CA MET A 282 12.87 25.30 -3.80
C MET A 282 13.46 26.44 -4.62
N LEU A 283 13.32 26.41 -5.94
CA LEU A 283 13.81 27.47 -6.84
C LEU A 283 13.12 28.82 -6.57
N GLY A 284 11.81 28.79 -6.30
CA GLY A 284 11.06 29.97 -5.89
C GLY A 284 11.56 30.55 -4.58
N SER A 285 11.85 29.70 -3.58
CA SER A 285 12.37 30.12 -2.27
C SER A 285 13.80 30.69 -2.33
N MET A 286 14.61 30.25 -3.30
CA MET A 286 15.97 30.74 -3.55
C MET A 286 16.02 31.97 -4.48
N GLY A 287 14.88 32.49 -4.93
CA GLY A 287 14.81 33.66 -5.82
C GLY A 287 15.36 33.41 -7.24
N LEU A 288 15.46 32.15 -7.66
CA LEU A 288 16.02 31.73 -8.96
C LEU A 288 14.97 31.66 -10.08
N CYS A 289 13.71 31.98 -9.79
CA CYS A 289 12.65 32.15 -10.80
C CYS A 289 12.50 33.63 -11.18
N THR A 290 12.24 33.91 -12.47
CA THR A 290 11.94 35.27 -12.94
C THR A 290 10.75 35.87 -12.16
N PRO A 291 10.79 37.17 -11.81
CA PRO A 291 9.71 37.78 -11.04
C PRO A 291 8.39 37.68 -11.80
N GLN A 292 7.44 36.93 -11.23
CA GLN A 292 6.06 36.98 -11.68
C GLN A 292 5.48 38.37 -11.39
N PRO A 293 4.58 38.89 -12.26
CA PRO A 293 3.95 40.18 -12.04
C PRO A 293 3.22 40.20 -10.68
N PRO A 294 3.20 41.35 -9.98
CA PRO A 294 2.65 41.46 -8.64
C PRO A 294 1.12 41.30 -8.72
N GLY A 295 0.64 40.08 -8.47
CA GLY A 295 -0.79 39.75 -8.54
C GLY A 295 -1.18 38.29 -8.29
N SER A 296 -0.26 37.33 -8.24
CA SER A 296 -0.57 35.90 -8.05
C SER A 296 -0.02 35.28 -6.76
N GLY A 297 0.21 36.10 -5.73
CA GLY A 297 0.52 35.59 -4.39
C GLY A 297 -0.74 35.01 -3.75
N GLU A 298 -1.10 33.77 -4.11
CA GLU A 298 -2.01 32.98 -3.28
C GLU A 298 -1.36 32.86 -1.90
N ARG A 299 -1.98 33.52 -0.91
CA ARG A 299 -1.64 33.33 0.50
C ARG A 299 -1.82 31.85 0.85
N GLY A 300 -0.70 31.16 1.02
CA GLY A 300 -0.52 30.16 2.08
C GLY A 300 -1.23 28.81 1.94
N LYS A 301 -1.26 28.20 0.75
CA LYS A 301 -1.46 26.74 0.70
C LYS A 301 -0.12 26.05 1.01
N PRO A 302 -0.07 25.12 1.98
CA PRO A 302 1.19 24.51 2.34
C PRO A 302 1.63 23.53 1.24
N GLY A 303 2.85 23.76 0.73
CA GLY A 303 3.42 23.02 -0.39
C GLY A 303 4.11 21.72 0.01
N MET A 304 4.79 21.10 -0.94
CA MET A 304 5.59 19.88 -0.75
C MET A 304 6.61 20.02 0.38
N MET A 305 7.23 21.18 0.53
CA MET A 305 8.17 21.47 1.62
C MET A 305 7.56 21.26 3.00
N ALA A 306 6.36 21.78 3.22
CA ALA A 306 5.64 21.63 4.48
C ALA A 306 5.21 20.19 4.72
N LEU A 307 4.78 19.48 3.67
CA LEU A 307 4.45 18.06 3.75
C LEU A 307 5.65 17.22 4.18
N ILE A 308 6.82 17.45 3.58
CA ILE A 308 8.06 16.73 3.91
C ILE A 308 8.47 17.00 5.36
N GLN A 309 8.41 18.27 5.79
CA GLN A 309 8.71 18.62 7.18
C GLN A 309 7.77 17.91 8.15
N LYS A 310 6.47 17.84 7.84
CA LYS A 310 5.48 17.08 8.61
C LYS A 310 5.85 15.59 8.69
N ILE A 311 6.22 14.98 7.57
CA ILE A 311 6.60 13.56 7.47
C ILE A 311 7.88 13.22 8.26
N ILE A 312 8.82 14.17 8.36
CA ILE A 312 10.07 13.99 9.10
C ILE A 312 9.85 14.20 10.61
N SER A 313 8.94 15.10 10.98
CA SER A 313 8.72 15.51 12.38
C SER A 313 7.76 14.59 13.15
N GLY A 314 7.04 13.70 12.47
CA GLY A 314 6.08 12.75 13.04
C GLY A 314 6.42 11.31 12.70
#